data_AF-A0A7X8IE16-F1
#
_entry.id   AF-A0A7X8IE16-F1
#
_cell.length_a   1.000
_cell.length_b   1.000
_cell.length_c   1.000
_cell.angle_alpha   90.00
_cell.angle_beta   90.00
_cell.angle_gamma   90.00
#
_symmetry.space_group_name_H-M   'P 1'
#
loop_
_entity.id
_entity.type
_entity.pdbx_description
1 polymer ?
#
loop_
_entity_poly.entity_id
_entity_poly.type
_entity_poly.pdbx_seq_one_letter_code
_entity_poly.pdbx_strand_id
1 'polypeptide(L)'
;MQKKKILARYRFILLVVLFICSIQIFSIVFIYSSTGNQRNSPIERYEQISIRRGDSLWKIAQNHKPQDLSTSKYVAYIKEFNHLKSNELYAGDSIIIPIYKPHEY
;
A
#
# COMPACT_ATOMS: atom_id res chain seq x y z
N MET A 1 30.87 12.62 53.07
CA MET A 1 29.46 12.95 52.75
C MET A 1 29.22 13.42 51.31
N GLN A 2 30.13 14.19 50.69
CA GLN A 2 29.91 14.78 49.34
C GLN A 2 29.94 13.78 48.17
N LYS A 3 30.82 12.77 48.17
CA LYS A 3 30.87 11.73 47.12
C LYS A 3 29.55 10.94 46.96
N LYS A 4 28.84 10.68 48.08
CA LYS A 4 27.53 10.03 48.09
C LYS A 4 26.44 10.90 47.43
N LYS A 5 26.49 12.23 47.61
CA LYS A 5 25.57 13.18 46.97
C LYS A 5 25.78 13.26 45.45
N ILE A 6 27.03 13.24 44.99
CA ILE A 6 27.39 13.23 43.57
C ILE A 6 26.92 11.93 42.89
N LEU A 7 27.17 10.78 43.52
CA LEU A 7 26.72 9.49 43.01
C LEU A 7 25.18 9.39 42.95
N ALA A 8 24.48 9.96 43.94
CA ALA A 8 23.01 10.06 43.93
C ALA A 8 22.50 10.96 42.79
N ARG A 9 23.20 12.06 42.48
CA ARG A 9 22.86 12.95 41.36
C ARG A 9 23.01 12.26 40.00
N TYR A 10 24.10 11.50 39.78
CA TYR A 10 24.26 10.72 38.55
C TYR A 10 23.24 9.59 38.42
N ARG A 11 22.91 8.91 39.52
CA ARG A 11 21.84 7.89 39.55
C ARG A 11 20.48 8.49 39.20
N PHE A 12 20.16 9.67 39.73
CA PHE A 12 18.94 10.38 39.40
C PHE A 12 18.88 10.78 37.93
N ILE A 13 19.97 11.34 37.39
CA ILE A 13 20.07 11.68 35.96
C ILE A 13 19.89 10.43 35.08
N LEU A 14 20.53 9.32 35.44
CA LEU A 14 20.41 8.06 34.70
C LEU A 14 18.97 7.52 34.70
N LEU A 15 18.26 7.58 35.82
CA LEU A 15 16.85 7.18 35.90
C LEU A 15 15.94 8.07 35.04
N VAL A 16 16.20 9.37 35.01
CA VAL A 16 15.45 10.32 34.16
C VAL A 16 15.68 10.02 32.67
N VAL A 17 16.92 9.74 32.27
CA VAL A 17 17.24 9.38 30.87
C VAL A 17 16.54 8.07 30.48
N LEU A 18 16.59 7.03 31.33
CA LEU A 18 15.91 5.77 31.06
C LEU A 18 14.39 5.93 30.93
N PHE A 19 13.79 6.81 31.74
CA PHE A 19 12.37 7.11 31.67
C PHE A 19 11.99 7.84 30.38
N ILE A 20 12.82 8.77 29.90
CA ILE A 20 12.61 9.42 28.59
C ILE A 20 12.73 8.37 27.46
N CYS A 21 13.74 7.49 27.52
CA CYS A 21 13.89 6.42 26.54
C CYS A 21 12.70 5.46 26.52
N SER A 22 12.14 5.09 27.68
CA SER A 22 10.99 4.18 27.73
C SER A 22 9.73 4.81 27.14
N ILE A 23 9.51 6.11 27.33
CA ILE A 23 8.43 6.85 26.68
C ILE A 23 8.58 6.83 25.16
N GLN A 24 9.79 7.08 24.65
CA GLN A 24 10.07 7.05 23.21
C GLN A 24 9.81 5.67 22.59
N ILE A 25 10.24 4.60 23.26
CA ILE A 25 10.00 3.22 22.83
C ILE A 25 8.49 2.93 22.79
N PHE A 26 7.74 3.35 23.81
CA PHE A 26 6.30 3.14 23.87
C PHE A 26 5.55 3.86 22.74
N SER A 27 5.92 5.11 22.43
CA SER A 27 5.35 5.86 21.31
C SER A 27 5.59 5.18 19.95
N ILE A 28 6.78 4.61 19.74
CA ILE A 28 7.12 3.90 18.51
C ILE A 28 6.24 2.64 18.34
N VAL A 29 6.08 1.85 19.40
CA VAL A 29 5.23 0.64 19.38
C VAL A 29 3.76 0.98 19.08
N PHE A 30 3.26 2.09 19.61
CA PHE A 30 1.89 2.55 19.36
C PHE A 30 1.66 2.96 17.89
N ILE A 31 2.63 3.62 17.25
CA ILE A 31 2.56 3.98 15.83
C ILE A 31 2.52 2.73 14.95
N TYR A 32 3.37 1.73 15.23
CA TYR A 32 3.35 0.48 14.47
C TYR A 32 2.10 -0.37 14.69
N SER A 33 1.47 -0.27 15.88
CA SER A 33 0.22 -0.99 16.18
C SER A 33 -1.01 -0.34 15.54
N SER A 34 -1.00 0.99 15.36
CA SER A 34 -2.10 1.75 14.75
C SER A 34 -2.01 1.87 13.22
N THR A 35 -0.85 1.56 12.64
CA THR A 35 -0.65 1.45 11.18
C THR A 35 -0.99 0.07 10.63
N GLY A 36 -1.98 -0.61 11.24
CA GLY A 36 -2.70 -1.68 10.57
C GLY A 36 -3.25 -1.12 9.26
N ASN A 37 -2.57 -1.44 8.16
CA ASN A 37 -2.70 -0.86 6.83
C ASN A 37 -4.13 -1.00 6.26
N GLN A 38 -5.09 -0.23 6.76
CA GLN A 38 -6.24 0.15 5.96
C GLN A 38 -5.77 1.19 4.96
N ARG A 39 -5.04 0.72 3.94
CA ARG A 39 -4.93 1.48 2.70
C ARG A 39 -6.37 1.61 2.20
N ASN A 40 -6.95 2.79 2.34
CA ASN A 40 -8.20 3.20 1.70
C ASN A 40 -8.02 3.30 0.18
N SER A 41 -7.23 2.40 -0.41
CA SER A 41 -7.13 2.21 -1.83
C SER A 41 -8.44 1.57 -2.30
N PRO A 42 -9.08 2.12 -3.32
CA PRO A 42 -10.23 1.48 -3.95
C PRO A 42 -9.82 0.20 -4.70
N ILE A 43 -8.52 0.01 -4.96
CA ILE A 43 -7.96 -1.21 -5.55
C ILE A 43 -7.82 -2.26 -4.45
N GLU A 44 -8.52 -3.38 -4.60
CA GLU A 44 -8.46 -4.55 -3.72
C GLU A 44 -7.18 -5.36 -3.97
N ARG A 45 -6.91 -5.67 -5.24
CA ARG A 45 -5.77 -6.48 -5.67
C ARG A 45 -5.42 -6.21 -7.12
N TYR A 46 -4.31 -6.78 -7.57
CA TYR A 46 -3.95 -6.84 -8.99
C TYR A 46 -4.07 -8.27 -9.48
N GLU A 47 -4.54 -8.45 -10.70
CA GLU A 47 -4.75 -9.76 -11.31
C GLU A 47 -4.06 -9.83 -12.67
N GLN A 48 -3.40 -10.95 -12.94
CA GLN A 48 -2.73 -11.21 -14.21
C GLN A 48 -3.70 -11.96 -15.14
N ILE A 49 -3.92 -11.40 -16.34
CA ILE A 49 -4.77 -11.98 -17.37
C ILE A 49 -3.90 -12.41 -18.54
N SER A 50 -4.00 -13.68 -18.93
CA SER A 50 -3.40 -14.20 -20.16
C SER A 50 -4.26 -13.87 -21.37
N ILE A 51 -3.65 -13.23 -22.37
CA ILE A 51 -4.31 -12.80 -23.60
C ILE A 51 -4.54 -13.99 -24.53
N ARG A 52 -5.77 -14.11 -25.02
CA ARG A 52 -6.16 -15.12 -26.01
C ARG A 52 -6.45 -14.46 -27.36
N ARG A 53 -6.48 -15.28 -28.43
CA ARG A 53 -6.87 -14.80 -29.76
C ARG A 53 -8.30 -14.22 -29.70
N GLY A 54 -8.45 -13.00 -30.22
CA GLY A 54 -9.72 -12.27 -30.23
C GLY A 54 -9.97 -11.42 -28.99
N ASP A 55 -9.06 -11.39 -28.02
CA ASP A 55 -9.12 -10.43 -26.92
C ASP A 55 -8.68 -9.04 -27.38
N SER A 56 -9.23 -8.04 -26.73
CA SER A 56 -8.83 -6.64 -26.90
C SER A 56 -8.79 -5.97 -25.53
N LEU A 57 -7.95 -4.95 -25.38
CA LEU A 57 -7.90 -4.15 -24.16
C LEU A 57 -9.28 -3.60 -23.80
N TRP A 58 -10.08 -3.22 -24.80
CA TRP A 58 -11.43 -2.72 -24.58
C TRP A 58 -12.35 -3.75 -23.96
N LYS A 59 -12.36 -4.99 -24.49
CA LYS A 59 -13.20 -6.07 -23.95
C LYS A 59 -12.77 -6.47 -22.54
N ILE A 60 -11.46 -6.57 -22.31
CA ILE A 60 -10.90 -6.85 -20.98
C ILE A 60 -11.31 -5.75 -19.99
N ALA A 61 -11.16 -4.49 -20.39
CA ALA A 61 -11.54 -3.35 -19.58
C ALA A 61 -13.04 -3.31 -19.27
N GLN A 62 -13.89 -3.57 -20.26
CA GLN A 62 -15.35 -3.60 -20.08
C GLN A 62 -15.78 -4.68 -19.07
N ASN A 63 -15.08 -5.82 -19.06
CA ASN A 63 -15.40 -6.94 -18.18
C ASN A 63 -14.93 -6.76 -16.73
N HIS A 64 -13.94 -5.90 -16.46
CA HIS A 64 -13.31 -5.79 -15.14
C HIS A 64 -13.32 -4.38 -14.52
N LYS A 65 -13.70 -3.36 -15.28
CA LYS A 65 -13.79 -1.99 -14.76
C LYS A 65 -14.81 -1.91 -13.60
N PRO A 66 -14.60 -1.03 -12.62
CA PRO A 66 -15.63 -0.70 -11.66
C PRO A 66 -16.78 0.06 -12.34
N GLN A 67 -17.95 0.12 -11.69
CA GLN A 67 -19.15 0.73 -12.26
C GLN A 67 -18.93 2.23 -12.56
N ASP A 68 -18.29 2.94 -11.64
CA ASP A 68 -18.07 4.39 -11.70
C ASP A 68 -16.96 4.84 -12.66
N LEU A 69 -16.18 3.90 -13.22
CA LEU A 69 -15.08 4.22 -14.12
C LEU A 69 -15.46 3.95 -15.57
N SER A 70 -15.14 4.90 -16.47
CA SER A 70 -15.33 4.69 -17.90
C SER A 70 -14.35 3.65 -18.44
N THR A 71 -14.78 2.88 -19.43
CA THR A 71 -13.91 1.88 -20.09
C THR A 71 -12.62 2.52 -20.62
N SER A 72 -12.71 3.72 -21.19
CA SER A 72 -11.55 4.46 -21.72
C SER A 72 -10.52 4.81 -20.64
N LYS A 73 -10.95 5.28 -19.47
CA LYS A 73 -10.05 5.58 -18.35
C LYS A 73 -9.39 4.31 -17.83
N TYR A 74 -10.15 3.23 -17.75
CA TYR A 74 -9.62 1.96 -17.30
C TYR A 74 -8.61 1.36 -18.28
N VAL A 75 -8.87 1.45 -19.60
CA VAL A 75 -7.89 1.08 -20.64
C VAL A 75 -6.61 1.90 -20.51
N ALA A 76 -6.71 3.21 -20.32
CA ALA A 76 -5.54 4.07 -20.14
C ALA A 76 -4.69 3.63 -18.94
N TYR A 77 -5.33 3.32 -17.81
CA TYR A 77 -4.65 2.80 -16.63
C TYR A 77 -3.94 1.47 -16.91
N ILE A 78 -4.62 0.50 -17.54
CA ILE A 78 -4.04 -0.80 -17.88
C ILE A 78 -2.81 -0.61 -18.77
N LYS A 79 -2.89 0.30 -19.76
CA LYS A 79 -1.75 0.58 -20.64
C LYS A 79 -0.57 1.17 -19.90
N GLU A 80 -0.82 2.16 -19.05
CA GLU A 80 0.22 2.81 -18.26
C GLU A 80 0.90 1.80 -17.32
N PHE A 81 0.11 1.01 -16.60
CA PHE A 81 0.59 0.03 -15.63
C PHE A 81 1.42 -1.10 -16.28
N ASN A 82 1.06 -1.51 -17.49
CA ASN A 82 1.77 -2.56 -18.24
C ASN A 82 2.78 -2.01 -19.26
N HIS A 83 3.03 -0.69 -19.26
CA HIS A 83 3.91 -0.03 -20.22
C HIS A 83 3.58 -0.32 -21.70
N LEU A 84 2.28 -0.48 -22.02
CA LEU A 84 1.82 -0.76 -23.38
C LEU A 84 1.84 0.52 -24.23
N LYS A 85 2.61 0.48 -25.33
CA LYS A 85 2.74 1.60 -26.27
C LYS A 85 1.52 1.75 -27.19
N SER A 86 0.86 0.64 -27.53
CA SER A 86 -0.32 0.60 -28.40
C SER A 86 -1.49 -0.10 -27.71
N ASN A 87 -2.62 -0.23 -28.41
CA ASN A 87 -3.76 -1.02 -27.92
C ASN A 87 -3.71 -2.48 -28.37
N GLU A 88 -2.64 -2.86 -29.07
CA GLU A 88 -2.46 -4.20 -29.61
C GLU A 88 -2.06 -5.15 -28.49
N LEU A 89 -2.64 -6.34 -28.52
CA LEU A 89 -2.36 -7.42 -27.59
C LEU A 89 -1.98 -8.66 -28.40
N TYR A 90 -0.98 -9.39 -27.96
CA TYR A 90 -0.54 -10.61 -28.61
C TYR A 90 -1.00 -11.83 -27.80
N ALA A 91 -1.59 -12.81 -28.47
CA ALA A 91 -2.03 -14.03 -27.80
C ALA A 91 -0.83 -14.78 -27.21
N GLY A 92 -0.95 -15.19 -25.95
CA GLY A 92 0.15 -15.77 -25.17
C GLY A 92 0.81 -14.76 -24.21
N ASP A 93 0.62 -13.46 -24.43
CA ASP A 93 1.06 -12.44 -23.48
C ASP A 93 0.22 -12.48 -22.20
N SER A 94 0.71 -11.81 -21.16
CA SER A 94 -0.06 -11.53 -19.97
C SER A 94 0.00 -10.05 -19.63
N ILE A 95 -1.13 -9.52 -19.17
CA ILE A 95 -1.24 -8.15 -18.66
C ILE A 95 -1.76 -8.16 -17.24
N ILE A 96 -1.42 -7.14 -16.46
CA ILE A 96 -1.88 -6.96 -15.10
C ILE A 96 -2.99 -5.90 -15.09
N ILE A 97 -4.10 -6.20 -14.42
CA ILE A 97 -5.20 -5.26 -14.23
C ILE A 97 -5.47 -5.04 -12.73
N PRO A 98 -5.88 -3.85 -12.28
CA PRO A 98 -6.32 -3.68 -10.90
C PRO A 98 -7.78 -4.11 -10.76
N ILE A 99 -8.09 -4.88 -9.73
CA ILE A 99 -9.44 -5.25 -9.32
C ILE A 99 -9.85 -4.33 -8.18
N TYR A 100 -10.98 -3.65 -8.35
CA TYR A 100 -11.51 -2.72 -7.36
C TYR A 100 -12.38 -3.45 -6.36
N LYS A 101 -12.38 -2.95 -5.12
CA LYS A 101 -13.29 -3.45 -4.09
C LYS A 101 -14.73 -3.29 -4.56
N PRO A 102 -15.62 -4.26 -4.29
CA PRO A 102 -17.06 -4.06 -4.48
C PRO A 102 -17.51 -2.82 -3.69
N HIS A 103 -18.45 -2.05 -4.21
CA HIS A 103 -19.10 -1.02 -3.40
C HIS A 103 -19.86 -1.72 -2.26
N GLU A 104 -19.33 -1.63 -1.04
CA GLU A 104 -20.08 -1.93 0.18
C GLU A 104 -21.08 -0.78 0.35
N TYR A 105 -22.37 -1.07 0.18
CA TYR A 105 -23.48 -0.15 0.42
C TYR A 105 -23.79 -0.04 1.91
#